data_AF-A0A9E0WLM0-F1
#
_entry.id   AF-A0A9E0WLM0-F1
#
_cell.length_a   1.000
_cell.length_b   1.000
_cell.length_c   1.000
_cell.angle_alpha   90.00
_cell.angle_beta   90.00
_cell.angle_gamma   90.00
#
_symmetry.space_group_name_H-M   'P 1'
#
loop_
_entity.id
_entity.type
_entity.pdbx_description
1 polymer ?
#
loop_
_entity_poly.entity_id
_entity_poly.type
_entity_poly.pdbx_seq_one_letter_code
_entity_poly.pdbx_strand_id
1 'polypeptide(L)'
;MASKNIFIHIPKTGGTTINCVINKSDWQTTPDFNYRHILYETKRSNSGDIFNPLKNDQYTDYQIFTMLRNPVDRLISEYYFIKDRSEFMSLLKPVPQNLMAYVKHKQTRNYMVGFLLGKRMYDEDLVNENDLELVKNTIQNLDIKVGIFEDYEKSMKYFSSITGIKWPKSIGIKRKTLNRPEIDDVSDTIKETIKKHNKLDMELYHHYLAKFEALDLSNSNTSSINFVGNEYDYIMKYTQRFNLLQVELKTTSFISQNQRYFEALNEVLHKKLQLTEGKSYVIIWMDHFIKSCMDAFPNTALIQKLKSLDTQEDPLKTLKSLCRILDSELKKQASNYRNPLIYKPDHLNMNLKIRTSFLSTLKSKLFS
;
A
#
# COMPACT_ATOMS: atom_id res chain seq x y z
N MET A 1 -26.07 -18.35 -12.90
CA MET A 1 -26.83 -17.36 -12.11
C MET A 1 -25.90 -16.20 -11.84
N ALA A 2 -26.37 -14.95 -11.99
CA ALA A 2 -25.57 -13.79 -11.61
C ALA A 2 -25.23 -13.88 -10.11
N SER A 3 -24.03 -13.46 -9.74
CA SER A 3 -23.61 -13.44 -8.34
C SER A 3 -24.55 -12.55 -7.53
N LYS A 4 -25.08 -13.05 -6.41
CA LYS A 4 -25.84 -12.24 -5.45
C LYS A 4 -24.95 -11.41 -4.52
N ASN A 5 -23.63 -11.51 -4.69
CA ASN A 5 -22.65 -10.80 -3.88
C ASN A 5 -22.29 -9.46 -4.52
N ILE A 6 -22.39 -8.38 -3.76
CA ILE A 6 -21.88 -7.06 -4.15
C ILE A 6 -20.76 -6.67 -3.20
N PHE A 7 -19.56 -6.54 -3.73
CA PHE A 7 -18.41 -6.06 -2.96
C PHE A 7 -18.19 -4.57 -3.22
N ILE A 8 -18.29 -3.76 -2.16
CA ILE A 8 -17.94 -2.34 -2.19
C ILE A 8 -16.48 -2.18 -1.76
N HIS A 9 -15.60 -1.91 -2.73
CA HIS A 9 -14.19 -1.69 -2.48
C HIS A 9 -13.90 -0.19 -2.28
N ILE A 10 -13.79 0.23 -1.03
CA ILE A 10 -13.26 1.56 -0.72
C ILE A 10 -11.74 1.57 -0.99
N PRO A 11 -11.18 2.54 -1.72
CA PRO A 11 -9.75 2.64 -1.93
C PRO A 11 -8.93 2.57 -0.62
N LYS A 12 -7.82 1.83 -0.71
CA LYS A 12 -6.83 1.64 0.37
C LYS A 12 -7.31 0.83 1.58
N THR A 13 -8.35 -0.01 1.43
CA THR A 13 -8.84 -0.93 2.47
C THR A 13 -8.56 -2.42 2.16
N GLY A 14 -7.57 -2.70 1.30
CA GLY A 14 -7.16 -4.07 0.96
C GLY A 14 -8.09 -4.82 0.00
N GLY A 15 -9.05 -4.13 -0.63
CA GLY A 15 -10.05 -4.79 -1.49
C GLY A 15 -9.55 -5.25 -2.86
N THR A 16 -8.36 -4.87 -3.31
CA THR A 16 -7.74 -5.48 -4.52
C THR A 16 -7.58 -6.98 -4.35
N THR A 17 -7.09 -7.42 -3.20
CA THR A 17 -6.90 -8.84 -2.91
C THR A 17 -8.24 -9.59 -2.89
N ILE A 18 -9.26 -9.01 -2.24
CA ILE A 18 -10.64 -9.55 -2.23
C ILE A 18 -11.18 -9.69 -3.66
N ASN A 19 -11.11 -8.62 -4.45
CA ASN A 19 -11.57 -8.62 -5.84
C ASN A 19 -10.87 -9.69 -6.69
N CYS A 20 -9.55 -9.80 -6.60
CA CYS A 20 -8.77 -10.80 -7.32
C CYS A 20 -9.21 -12.23 -6.95
N VAL A 21 -9.44 -12.51 -5.66
CA VAL A 21 -9.89 -13.84 -5.22
C VAL A 21 -11.30 -14.15 -5.71
N ILE A 22 -12.25 -13.23 -5.52
CA ILE A 22 -13.65 -13.41 -5.93
C ILE A 22 -13.76 -13.65 -7.43
N ASN A 23 -13.01 -12.89 -8.23
CA ASN A 23 -13.05 -12.97 -9.69
C ASN A 23 -12.04 -13.97 -10.27
N LYS A 24 -11.29 -14.68 -9.44
CA LYS A 24 -10.20 -15.59 -9.87
C LYS A 24 -9.26 -14.94 -10.89
N SER A 25 -8.89 -13.69 -10.62
CA SER A 25 -8.08 -12.86 -11.51
C SER A 25 -6.78 -12.45 -10.83
N ASP A 26 -5.69 -12.36 -11.59
CA ASP A 26 -4.42 -11.85 -11.09
C ASP A 26 -4.39 -10.35 -10.85
N TRP A 27 -5.32 -9.65 -11.50
CA TRP A 27 -5.44 -8.20 -11.49
C TRP A 27 -6.84 -7.76 -11.06
N GLN A 28 -6.91 -6.52 -10.59
CA GLN A 28 -8.17 -5.89 -10.25
C GLN A 28 -9.07 -5.83 -11.49
N THR A 29 -10.30 -6.31 -11.39
CA THR A 29 -11.27 -6.25 -12.49
C THR A 29 -11.86 -4.84 -12.64
N THR A 30 -12.45 -4.57 -13.81
CA THR A 30 -13.19 -3.32 -14.05
C THR A 30 -14.38 -3.23 -13.09
N PRO A 31 -14.68 -2.05 -12.51
CA PRO A 31 -15.85 -1.87 -11.68
C PRO A 31 -17.14 -2.12 -12.47
N ASP A 32 -18.10 -2.79 -11.85
CA ASP A 32 -19.38 -3.17 -12.45
C ASP A 32 -20.50 -3.18 -11.39
N PHE A 33 -21.57 -3.93 -11.64
CA PHE A 33 -22.68 -4.08 -10.70
C PHE A 33 -22.30 -4.84 -9.41
N ASN A 34 -21.48 -5.90 -9.52
CA ASN A 34 -21.10 -6.74 -8.39
C ASN A 34 -19.81 -6.26 -7.73
N TYR A 35 -19.03 -5.42 -8.40
CA TYR A 35 -17.80 -4.84 -7.89
C TYR A 35 -17.87 -3.30 -7.92
N ARG A 36 -18.17 -2.70 -6.75
CA ARG A 36 -18.27 -1.26 -6.60
C ARG A 36 -16.92 -0.63 -6.28
N HIS A 37 -16.51 0.33 -7.09
CA HIS A 37 -15.25 1.04 -6.95
C HIS A 37 -15.28 2.40 -7.68
N ILE A 38 -14.14 3.09 -7.71
CA ILE A 38 -13.96 4.29 -8.53
C ILE A 38 -13.98 3.92 -10.02
N LEU A 39 -14.85 4.58 -10.78
CA LEU A 39 -14.83 4.58 -12.25
C LEU A 39 -13.66 5.44 -12.74
N TYR A 40 -12.83 4.92 -13.63
CA TYR A 40 -11.58 5.59 -13.99
C TYR A 40 -11.82 6.88 -14.79
N GLU A 41 -12.87 6.93 -15.59
CA GLU A 41 -13.20 8.03 -16.50
C GLU A 41 -13.73 9.24 -15.71
N THR A 42 -14.65 9.00 -14.78
CA THR A 42 -15.32 10.07 -14.02
C THR A 42 -14.65 10.35 -12.68
N LYS A 43 -13.81 9.42 -12.20
CA LYS A 43 -13.26 9.38 -10.85
C LYS A 43 -14.34 9.34 -9.75
N ARG A 44 -15.59 9.01 -10.09
CA ARG A 44 -16.69 8.85 -9.12
C ARG A 44 -16.76 7.42 -8.61
N SER A 45 -17.17 7.26 -7.37
CA SER A 45 -17.60 5.94 -6.88
C SER A 45 -18.92 5.56 -7.55
N ASN A 46 -19.03 4.30 -8.01
CA ASN A 46 -20.28 3.75 -8.53
C ASN A 46 -21.16 3.11 -7.44
N SER A 47 -20.94 3.41 -6.15
CA SER A 47 -21.78 2.90 -5.05
C SER A 47 -22.93 3.83 -4.67
N GLY A 48 -23.01 5.05 -5.22
CA GLY A 48 -23.96 6.06 -4.74
C GLY A 48 -25.43 5.69 -4.90
N ASP A 49 -25.75 4.78 -5.82
CA ASP A 49 -27.09 4.24 -5.98
C ASP A 49 -27.50 3.26 -4.87
N ILE A 50 -26.55 2.52 -4.27
CA ILE A 50 -26.80 1.68 -3.08
C ILE A 50 -27.14 2.56 -1.86
N PHE A 51 -26.54 3.75 -1.78
CA PHE A 51 -26.76 4.70 -0.69
C PHE A 51 -27.83 5.75 -0.99
N ASN A 52 -28.68 5.50 -2.00
CA ASN A 52 -29.87 6.28 -2.27
C ASN A 52 -31.09 5.55 -1.68
N PRO A 53 -31.76 6.09 -0.65
CA PRO A 53 -32.91 5.44 -0.01
C PRO A 53 -34.03 5.06 -0.98
N LEU A 54 -34.21 5.83 -2.05
CA LEU A 54 -35.23 5.58 -3.09
C LEU A 54 -34.92 4.34 -3.95
N LYS A 55 -33.74 3.74 -3.80
CA LYS A 55 -33.29 2.57 -4.55
C LYS A 55 -33.02 1.35 -3.67
N ASN A 56 -33.24 1.43 -2.35
CA ASN A 56 -32.94 0.35 -1.42
C ASN A 56 -33.58 -1.00 -1.82
N ASP A 57 -34.83 -0.97 -2.31
CA ASP A 57 -35.55 -2.17 -2.74
C ASP A 57 -34.87 -2.94 -3.88
N GLN A 58 -33.98 -2.28 -4.64
CA GLN A 58 -33.20 -2.94 -5.71
C GLN A 58 -32.08 -3.81 -5.16
N TYR A 59 -31.77 -3.68 -3.87
CA TYR A 59 -30.59 -4.25 -3.23
C TYR A 59 -30.90 -5.23 -2.10
N THR A 60 -32.17 -5.38 -1.71
CA THR A 60 -32.61 -6.25 -0.60
C THR A 60 -32.29 -7.73 -0.80
N ASP A 61 -32.26 -8.20 -2.05
CA ASP A 61 -31.93 -9.59 -2.41
C ASP A 61 -30.41 -9.87 -2.54
N TYR A 62 -29.56 -8.87 -2.30
CA TYR A 62 -28.11 -8.96 -2.45
C TYR A 62 -27.38 -9.04 -1.12
N GLN A 63 -26.29 -9.81 -1.12
CA GLN A 63 -25.34 -9.85 -0.01
C GLN A 63 -24.26 -8.79 -0.27
N ILE A 64 -24.39 -7.64 0.39
CA ILE A 64 -23.49 -6.51 0.22
C ILE A 64 -22.46 -6.51 1.34
N PHE A 65 -21.18 -6.32 1.00
CA PHE A 65 -20.13 -6.21 1.99
C PHE A 65 -19.05 -5.21 1.58
N THR A 66 -18.36 -4.66 2.57
CA THR A 66 -17.34 -3.63 2.42
C THR A 66 -16.26 -3.76 3.48
N MET A 67 -15.13 -3.12 3.26
CA MET A 67 -14.03 -3.04 4.22
C MET A 67 -13.79 -1.58 4.61
N LEU A 68 -13.82 -1.30 5.91
CA LEU A 68 -13.29 -0.07 6.47
C LEU A 68 -11.85 -0.26 6.93
N ARG A 69 -11.18 0.87 7.16
CA ARG A 69 -9.82 0.94 7.69
C ARG A 69 -9.74 2.16 8.58
N ASN A 70 -8.88 2.12 9.59
CA ASN A 70 -8.61 3.26 10.44
C ASN A 70 -8.30 4.50 9.56
N PRO A 71 -9.04 5.61 9.69
CA PRO A 71 -8.89 6.76 8.80
C PRO A 71 -7.48 7.36 8.78
N VAL A 72 -6.75 7.27 9.89
CA VAL A 72 -5.34 7.70 9.98
C VAL A 72 -4.47 6.84 9.07
N ASP A 73 -4.56 5.53 9.22
CA ASP A 73 -3.80 4.56 8.44
C ASP A 73 -4.16 4.64 6.95
N ARG A 74 -5.46 4.75 6.63
CA ARG A 74 -5.98 4.87 5.27
C ARG A 74 -5.42 6.10 4.55
N LEU A 75 -5.50 7.28 5.17
CA LEU A 75 -5.09 8.56 4.56
C LEU A 75 -3.57 8.58 4.33
N ILE A 76 -2.77 8.09 5.28
CA ILE A 76 -1.32 7.95 5.08
C ILE A 76 -1.03 6.99 3.92
N SER A 77 -1.69 5.83 3.89
CA SER A 77 -1.54 4.85 2.80
C SER A 77 -1.89 5.42 1.43
N GLU A 78 -2.92 6.28 1.38
CA GLU A 78 -3.34 7.00 0.18
C GLU A 78 -2.29 8.02 -0.27
N TYR A 79 -1.85 8.91 0.62
CA TYR A 79 -0.84 9.93 0.30
C TYR A 79 0.42 9.31 -0.32
N TYR A 80 1.00 8.30 0.34
CA TYR A 80 2.22 7.64 -0.18
C TYR A 80 1.98 6.81 -1.44
N PHE A 81 0.73 6.46 -1.73
CA PHE A 81 0.38 5.82 -2.99
C PHE A 81 0.28 6.82 -4.15
N ILE A 82 -0.22 8.04 -3.90
CA ILE A 82 -0.50 9.03 -4.96
C ILE A 82 0.55 10.13 -5.10
N LYS A 83 1.40 10.39 -4.09
CA LYS A 83 2.25 11.60 -4.04
C LYS A 83 3.12 11.83 -5.28
N ASP A 84 3.55 10.74 -5.93
CA ASP A 84 4.39 10.76 -7.14
C ASP A 84 3.58 10.49 -8.42
N ARG A 85 2.24 10.52 -8.34
CA ARG A 85 1.31 10.27 -9.45
C ARG A 85 0.53 11.54 -9.76
N SER A 86 1.02 12.27 -10.77
CA SER A 86 0.40 13.51 -11.23
C SER A 86 -1.07 13.36 -11.58
N GLU A 87 -1.48 12.22 -12.15
CA GLU A 87 -2.88 11.91 -12.51
C GLU A 87 -3.87 12.01 -11.34
N PHE A 88 -3.41 11.80 -10.10
CA PHE A 88 -4.23 11.91 -8.89
C PHE A 88 -3.95 13.21 -8.14
N MET A 89 -2.68 13.59 -8.01
CA MET A 89 -2.30 14.80 -7.27
C MET A 89 -2.83 16.09 -7.93
N SER A 90 -2.99 16.11 -9.26
CA SER A 90 -3.55 17.26 -9.98
C SER A 90 -5.04 17.48 -9.73
N LEU A 91 -5.74 16.53 -9.11
CA LEU A 91 -7.15 16.67 -8.74
C LEU A 91 -7.34 17.54 -7.49
N LEU A 92 -6.28 17.75 -6.70
CA LEU A 92 -6.28 18.57 -5.49
C LEU A 92 -5.90 20.00 -5.84
N LYS A 93 -6.69 20.96 -5.34
CA LYS A 93 -6.52 22.39 -5.64
C LYS A 93 -6.44 23.21 -4.33
N PRO A 94 -5.28 23.78 -3.98
CA PRO A 94 -3.97 23.66 -4.66
C PRO A 94 -3.31 22.28 -4.42
N VAL A 95 -2.38 21.90 -5.31
CA VAL A 95 -1.63 20.64 -5.17
C VAL A 95 -0.77 20.68 -3.89
N PRO A 96 -0.98 19.75 -2.93
CA PRO A 96 -0.25 19.76 -1.68
C PRO A 96 1.21 19.35 -1.87
N GLN A 97 2.12 20.09 -1.23
CA GLN A 97 3.57 19.92 -1.39
C GLN A 97 4.19 18.87 -0.46
N ASN A 98 3.47 18.45 0.58
CA ASN A 98 3.92 17.46 1.56
C ASN A 98 2.72 16.83 2.30
N LEU A 99 3.00 15.82 3.14
CA LEU A 99 1.98 15.10 3.91
C LEU A 99 1.14 16.04 4.79
N MET A 100 1.74 17.01 5.46
CA MET A 100 1.00 17.94 6.31
C MET A 100 0.05 18.84 5.51
N ALA A 101 0.50 19.33 4.35
CA ALA A 101 -0.36 20.08 3.42
C ALA A 101 -1.51 19.21 2.90
N TYR A 102 -1.23 17.94 2.57
CA TYR A 102 -2.24 16.97 2.14
C TYR A 102 -3.28 16.71 3.23
N VAL A 103 -2.84 16.45 4.46
CA VAL A 103 -3.73 16.20 5.62
C VAL A 103 -4.61 17.39 5.97
N LYS A 104 -4.13 18.62 5.74
CA LYS A 104 -4.91 19.84 5.97
C LYS A 104 -5.89 20.16 4.84
N HIS A 105 -5.71 19.56 3.68
CA HIS A 105 -6.51 19.80 2.49
C HIS A 105 -7.99 19.48 2.74
N LYS A 106 -8.92 20.29 2.18
CA LYS A 106 -10.36 20.07 2.36
C LYS A 106 -10.87 18.86 1.60
N GLN A 107 -10.45 18.71 0.34
CA GLN A 107 -10.83 17.60 -0.55
C GLN A 107 -10.38 16.19 -0.08
N THR A 108 -9.49 16.07 0.92
CA THR A 108 -9.00 14.77 1.42
C THR A 108 -9.73 14.27 2.66
N ARG A 109 -10.76 15.01 3.10
CA ARG A 109 -11.49 14.77 4.36
C ARG A 109 -12.63 13.79 4.16
N ASN A 110 -12.88 12.96 5.17
CA ASN A 110 -14.05 12.07 5.26
C ASN A 110 -14.30 11.27 3.98
N TYR A 111 -13.21 10.74 3.42
CA TYR A 111 -13.20 10.11 2.11
C TYR A 111 -14.09 8.85 2.08
N MET A 112 -14.12 8.05 3.16
CA MET A 112 -14.90 6.81 3.16
C MET A 112 -16.40 7.10 3.11
N VAL A 113 -16.91 8.05 3.90
CA VAL A 113 -18.31 8.48 3.84
C VAL A 113 -18.64 9.03 2.44
N GLY A 114 -17.81 9.94 1.91
CA GLY A 114 -18.03 10.51 0.57
C GLY A 114 -18.00 9.45 -0.53
N PHE A 115 -17.08 8.49 -0.46
CA PHE A 115 -16.97 7.39 -1.42
C PHE A 115 -18.26 6.55 -1.43
N LEU A 116 -18.79 6.18 -0.26
CA LEU A 116 -20.01 5.36 -0.17
C LEU A 116 -21.20 6.07 -0.84
N LEU A 117 -21.31 7.39 -0.66
CA LEU A 117 -22.33 8.23 -1.29
C LEU A 117 -22.10 8.52 -2.78
N GLY A 118 -21.12 7.88 -3.42
CA GLY A 118 -20.87 8.05 -4.84
C GLY A 118 -20.08 9.31 -5.19
N LYS A 119 -19.54 10.05 -4.21
CA LYS A 119 -18.77 11.28 -4.47
C LYS A 119 -17.49 11.00 -5.26
N ARG A 120 -16.96 12.09 -5.84
CA ARG A 120 -15.80 12.02 -6.71
C ARG A 120 -14.57 11.91 -5.82
N MET A 121 -13.53 11.26 -6.31
CA MET A 121 -12.25 11.32 -5.65
C MET A 121 -11.80 12.79 -5.55
N TYR A 122 -11.49 13.22 -4.33
CA TYR A 122 -11.16 14.61 -4.02
C TYR A 122 -12.28 15.58 -4.44
N ASP A 123 -13.52 15.27 -4.10
CA ASP A 123 -14.65 16.17 -4.35
C ASP A 123 -14.49 17.49 -3.60
N GLU A 124 -14.97 18.58 -4.20
CA GLU A 124 -15.04 19.89 -3.53
C GLU A 124 -16.29 19.99 -2.66
N ASP A 125 -17.33 19.24 -3.01
CA ASP A 125 -18.56 19.12 -2.24
C ASP A 125 -18.34 18.16 -1.06
N LEU A 126 -18.17 18.72 0.14
CA LEU A 126 -17.81 17.98 1.35
C LEU A 126 -19.02 17.27 1.96
N VAL A 127 -18.77 16.13 2.60
CA VAL A 127 -19.78 15.44 3.42
C VAL A 127 -19.95 16.11 4.79
N ASN A 128 -21.16 15.98 5.33
CA ASN A 128 -21.55 16.47 6.65
C ASN A 128 -22.16 15.34 7.52
N GLU A 129 -22.67 15.68 8.70
CA GLU A 129 -23.25 14.73 9.66
C GLU A 129 -24.50 14.01 9.12
N ASN A 130 -25.34 14.68 8.32
CA ASN A 130 -26.50 14.01 7.71
C ASN A 130 -26.08 12.95 6.69
N ASP A 131 -24.98 13.20 5.97
CA ASP A 131 -24.37 12.23 5.06
C ASP A 131 -23.88 10.98 5.80
N LEU A 132 -23.28 11.16 6.98
CA LEU A 132 -22.86 10.05 7.85
C LEU A 132 -24.06 9.24 8.33
N GLU A 133 -25.12 9.90 8.80
CA GLU A 133 -26.33 9.22 9.24
C GLU A 133 -27.01 8.45 8.10
N LEU A 134 -27.05 9.02 6.89
CA LEU A 134 -27.52 8.33 5.70
C LEU A 134 -26.72 7.05 5.43
N VAL A 135 -25.38 7.12 5.53
CA VAL A 135 -24.50 5.95 5.36
C VAL A 135 -24.79 4.89 6.42
N LYS A 136 -24.87 5.26 7.70
CA LYS A 136 -25.15 4.33 8.81
C LYS A 136 -26.52 3.67 8.66
N ASN A 137 -27.54 4.44 8.32
CA ASN A 137 -28.89 3.95 8.09
C ASN A 137 -28.96 3.02 6.89
N THR A 138 -28.29 3.33 5.78
CA THR A 138 -28.23 2.45 4.61
C THR A 138 -27.55 1.13 4.94
N ILE A 139 -26.40 1.16 5.62
CA ILE A 139 -25.69 -0.05 6.02
C ILE A 139 -26.58 -0.93 6.92
N GLN A 140 -27.34 -0.32 7.83
CA GLN A 140 -28.27 -1.07 8.68
C GLN A 140 -29.46 -1.62 7.89
N ASN A 141 -30.09 -0.81 7.03
CA ASN A 141 -31.31 -1.19 6.31
C ASN A 141 -31.06 -2.26 5.25
N LEU A 142 -29.90 -2.22 4.58
CA LEU A 142 -29.49 -3.21 3.58
C LEU A 142 -28.61 -4.33 4.16
N ASP A 143 -28.47 -4.38 5.49
CA ASP A 143 -27.65 -5.37 6.20
C ASP A 143 -26.22 -5.51 5.61
N ILE A 144 -25.61 -4.37 5.23
CA ILE A 144 -24.29 -4.34 4.62
C ILE A 144 -23.24 -4.79 5.63
N LYS A 145 -22.48 -5.81 5.27
CA LYS A 145 -21.49 -6.43 6.17
C LYS A 145 -20.18 -5.66 6.10
N VAL A 146 -19.74 -5.15 7.25
CA VAL A 146 -18.56 -4.30 7.34
C VAL A 146 -17.42 -5.05 8.02
N GLY A 147 -16.34 -5.30 7.26
CA GLY A 147 -15.08 -5.81 7.79
C GLY A 147 -14.10 -4.68 8.13
N ILE A 148 -13.06 -5.02 8.88
CA ILE A 148 -12.01 -4.12 9.38
C ILE A 148 -10.65 -4.57 8.82
N PHE A 149 -9.97 -3.65 8.13
CA PHE A 149 -8.69 -3.93 7.48
C PHE A 149 -7.61 -4.41 8.45
N GLU A 150 -7.59 -3.84 9.65
CA GLU A 150 -6.65 -4.17 10.72
C GLU A 150 -6.78 -5.62 11.19
N ASP A 151 -7.97 -6.21 11.08
CA ASP A 151 -8.23 -7.63 11.35
C ASP A 151 -8.73 -8.33 10.07
N TYR A 152 -7.83 -8.37 9.09
CA TYR A 152 -8.13 -8.83 7.75
C TYR A 152 -8.55 -10.31 7.71
N GLU A 153 -7.92 -11.17 8.51
CA GLU A 153 -8.28 -12.60 8.56
C GLU A 153 -9.70 -12.79 9.11
N LYS A 154 -10.04 -12.13 10.24
CA LYS A 154 -11.40 -12.18 10.79
C LYS A 154 -12.42 -11.63 9.81
N SER A 155 -12.07 -10.56 9.08
CA SER A 155 -12.91 -10.01 8.02
C SER A 155 -13.17 -11.00 6.89
N MET A 156 -12.16 -11.77 6.46
CA MET A 156 -12.35 -12.81 5.45
C MET A 156 -13.27 -13.92 5.97
N LYS A 157 -13.07 -14.39 7.21
CA LYS A 157 -13.96 -15.39 7.84
C LYS A 157 -15.39 -14.89 7.91
N TYR A 158 -15.58 -13.63 8.30
CA TYR A 158 -16.89 -12.98 8.35
C TYR A 158 -17.55 -12.95 6.97
N PHE A 159 -16.84 -12.52 5.94
CA PHE A 159 -17.39 -12.51 4.59
C PHE A 159 -17.69 -13.92 4.08
N SER A 160 -16.88 -14.93 4.39
CA SER A 160 -17.19 -16.33 4.04
C SER A 160 -18.47 -16.82 4.68
N SER A 161 -18.71 -16.51 5.96
CA SER A 161 -19.89 -17.01 6.67
C SER A 161 -21.20 -16.45 6.11
N ILE A 162 -21.14 -15.33 5.39
CA ILE A 162 -22.31 -14.68 4.79
C ILE A 162 -22.45 -15.07 3.31
N THR A 163 -21.36 -14.94 2.55
CA THR A 163 -21.38 -15.00 1.08
C THR A 163 -21.18 -16.40 0.51
N GLY A 164 -20.73 -17.35 1.35
CA GLY A 164 -20.28 -18.66 0.92
C GLY A 164 -18.96 -18.63 0.12
N ILE A 165 -18.29 -17.47 0.00
CA ILE A 165 -17.00 -17.36 -0.70
C ILE A 165 -15.98 -18.24 0.01
N LYS A 166 -15.30 -19.10 -0.75
CA LYS A 166 -14.19 -19.93 -0.28
C LYS A 166 -12.88 -19.23 -0.59
N TRP A 167 -12.23 -18.72 0.45
CA TRP A 167 -10.89 -18.17 0.33
C TRP A 167 -9.86 -19.29 0.10
N PRO A 168 -8.85 -19.09 -0.77
CA PRO A 168 -7.77 -20.05 -0.89
C PRO A 168 -6.95 -20.07 0.40
N LYS A 169 -6.35 -21.23 0.73
CA LYS A 169 -5.50 -21.38 1.93
C LYS A 169 -4.32 -20.40 1.95
N SER A 170 -3.88 -19.95 0.79
CA SER A 170 -2.80 -18.99 0.60
C SER A 170 -3.31 -17.82 -0.26
N ILE A 171 -3.26 -16.60 0.28
CA ILE A 171 -3.63 -15.39 -0.44
C ILE A 171 -2.42 -14.48 -0.65
N GLY A 172 -2.12 -14.18 -1.91
CA GLY A 172 -1.15 -13.19 -2.35
C GLY A 172 -1.41 -11.78 -1.80
N ILE A 173 -0.51 -11.17 -1.02
CA ILE A 173 -0.60 -9.72 -0.73
C ILE A 173 -0.19 -8.95 -1.98
N LYS A 174 -1.16 -8.53 -2.81
CA LYS A 174 -0.90 -7.95 -4.14
C LYS A 174 -0.34 -6.52 -4.11
N ARG A 175 -0.49 -5.75 -3.02
CA ARG A 175 -0.12 -4.32 -2.97
C ARG A 175 0.35 -3.87 -1.57
N LYS A 176 1.66 -3.87 -1.32
CA LYS A 176 2.29 -3.16 -0.19
C LYS A 176 3.09 -1.96 -0.72
N THR A 177 2.87 -0.78 -0.14
CA THR A 177 3.59 0.44 -0.54
C THR A 177 4.96 0.45 0.14
N LEU A 178 6.04 0.29 -0.64
CA LEU A 178 7.42 0.23 -0.11
C LEU A 178 7.88 1.54 0.55
N ASN A 179 7.51 2.68 -0.04
CA ASN A 179 7.98 4.01 0.40
C ASN A 179 7.10 4.64 1.48
N ARG A 180 6.43 3.79 2.27
CA ARG A 180 5.48 4.23 3.28
C ARG A 180 6.17 4.16 4.65
N PRO A 181 6.18 5.24 5.44
CA PRO A 181 6.58 5.15 6.84
C PRO A 181 5.64 4.22 7.59
N GLU A 182 6.16 3.57 8.62
CA GLU A 182 5.29 2.92 9.60
C GLU A 182 4.43 4.00 10.29
N ILE A 183 3.24 3.62 10.75
CA ILE A 183 2.33 4.56 11.42
C ILE A 183 3.02 5.19 12.64
N ASP A 184 3.86 4.41 13.33
CA ASP A 184 4.62 4.85 14.50
C ASP A 184 5.68 5.90 14.16
N ASP A 185 6.17 5.93 12.92
CA ASP A 185 7.13 6.93 12.44
C ASP A 185 6.46 8.27 12.08
N VAL A 186 5.12 8.34 12.08
CA VAL A 186 4.36 9.57 11.79
C VAL A 186 4.12 10.35 13.08
N SER A 187 4.40 11.66 13.05
CA SER A 187 4.25 12.51 14.25
C SER A 187 2.81 12.57 14.76
N ASP A 188 2.66 12.69 16.07
CA ASP A 188 1.34 12.80 16.71
C ASP A 188 0.56 14.01 16.22
N THR A 189 1.25 15.12 15.92
CA THR A 189 0.62 16.30 15.30
C THR A 189 -0.07 15.95 13.98
N ILE A 190 0.54 15.11 13.14
CA ILE A 190 -0.09 14.66 11.88
C ILE A 190 -1.28 13.75 12.20
N LYS A 191 -1.12 12.77 13.09
CA LYS A 191 -2.18 11.83 13.48
C LYS A 191 -3.42 12.57 14.01
N GLU A 192 -3.24 13.52 14.92
CA GLU A 192 -4.33 14.32 15.48
C GLU A 192 -4.98 15.24 14.45
N THR A 193 -4.19 15.82 13.53
CA THR A 193 -4.75 16.61 12.42
C THR A 193 -5.61 15.74 11.50
N ILE A 194 -5.19 14.50 11.21
CA ILE A 194 -5.99 13.55 10.42
C ILE A 194 -7.30 13.24 11.14
N LYS A 195 -7.25 12.86 12.42
CA LYS A 195 -8.45 12.55 13.23
C LYS A 195 -9.44 13.73 13.21
N LYS A 196 -8.94 14.94 13.46
CA LYS A 196 -9.75 16.16 13.45
C LYS A 196 -10.46 16.40 12.11
N HIS A 197 -9.73 16.29 11.00
CA HIS A 197 -10.27 16.57 9.67
C HIS A 197 -11.09 15.43 9.08
N ASN A 198 -10.99 14.23 9.63
CA ASN A 198 -11.71 13.03 9.18
C ASN A 198 -12.67 12.52 10.26
N LYS A 199 -13.28 13.43 11.03
CA LYS A 199 -14.15 13.09 12.17
C LYS A 199 -15.30 12.14 11.79
N LEU A 200 -15.92 12.32 10.63
CA LEU A 200 -17.04 11.48 10.20
C LEU A 200 -16.58 10.07 9.83
N ASP A 201 -15.44 9.96 9.16
CA ASP A 201 -14.80 8.67 8.88
C ASP A 201 -14.36 7.98 10.18
N MET A 202 -13.87 8.73 11.17
CA MET A 202 -13.51 8.19 12.50
C MET A 202 -14.74 7.65 13.24
N GLU A 203 -15.85 8.39 13.20
CA GLU A 203 -17.10 7.96 13.82
C GLU A 203 -17.66 6.71 13.13
N LEU A 204 -17.71 6.71 11.79
CA LEU A 204 -18.10 5.55 11.00
C LEU A 204 -17.25 4.33 11.35
N TYR A 205 -15.92 4.49 11.35
CA TYR A 205 -14.98 3.42 11.65
C TYR A 205 -15.21 2.86 13.06
N HIS A 206 -15.26 3.69 14.10
CA HIS A 206 -15.44 3.20 15.47
C HIS A 206 -16.80 2.51 15.68
N HIS A 207 -17.87 3.03 15.07
CA HIS A 207 -19.20 2.42 15.18
C HIS A 207 -19.21 0.98 14.63
N TYR A 208 -18.60 0.75 13.47
CA TYR A 208 -18.54 -0.57 12.87
C TYR A 208 -17.42 -1.45 13.43
N LEU A 209 -16.35 -0.87 13.94
CA LEU A 209 -15.31 -1.61 14.67
C LEU A 209 -15.90 -2.29 15.90
N ALA A 210 -16.67 -1.55 16.73
CA ALA A 210 -17.29 -2.13 17.92
C ALA A 210 -18.25 -3.29 17.58
N LYS A 211 -19.05 -3.13 16.51
CA LYS A 211 -19.93 -4.21 16.00
C LYS A 211 -19.12 -5.42 15.49
N PHE A 212 -18.02 -5.16 14.80
CA PHE A 212 -17.14 -6.18 14.24
C PHE A 212 -16.37 -6.96 15.31
N GLU A 213 -15.90 -6.28 16.36
CA GLU A 213 -15.23 -6.89 17.51
C GLU A 213 -16.17 -7.84 18.26
N ALA A 214 -17.44 -7.45 18.40
CA ALA A 214 -18.49 -8.27 19.01
C ALA A 214 -18.93 -9.50 18.18
N LEU A 215 -18.45 -9.66 16.93
CA LEU A 215 -18.76 -10.83 16.12
C LEU A 215 -18.08 -12.09 16.70
N ASP A 216 -18.89 -13.10 17.00
CA ASP A 216 -18.43 -14.46 17.28
C ASP A 216 -18.38 -15.28 15.99
N LEU A 217 -17.18 -15.68 15.60
CA LEU A 217 -16.91 -16.51 14.41
C LEU A 217 -16.31 -17.87 14.78
N SER A 218 -16.39 -18.26 16.06
CA SER A 218 -15.85 -19.54 16.58
C SER A 218 -16.41 -20.77 15.87
N ASN A 219 -17.68 -20.70 15.43
CA ASN A 219 -18.37 -21.76 14.69
C ASN A 219 -18.16 -21.70 13.16
N SER A 220 -17.37 -20.74 12.64
CA SER A 220 -17.10 -20.69 11.21
C SER A 220 -16.09 -21.79 10.84
N ASN A 221 -16.48 -22.74 10.00
CA ASN A 221 -15.63 -23.82 9.47
C ASN A 221 -14.52 -23.32 8.50
N THR A 222 -14.15 -22.05 8.60
CA THR A 222 -13.14 -21.42 7.74
C THR A 222 -11.75 -21.68 8.32
N SER A 223 -10.99 -22.55 7.64
CA SER A 223 -9.57 -22.77 7.95
C SER A 223 -8.80 -21.45 8.01
N SER A 224 -7.76 -21.39 8.84
CA SER A 224 -6.85 -20.24 8.87
C SER A 224 -6.33 -19.91 7.46
N ILE A 225 -6.33 -18.63 7.14
CA ILE A 225 -5.90 -18.13 5.83
C ILE A 225 -4.46 -17.67 5.99
N ASN A 226 -3.54 -18.27 5.24
CA ASN A 226 -2.17 -17.81 5.19
C ASN A 226 -2.06 -16.67 4.18
N PHE A 227 -1.72 -15.46 4.63
CA PHE A 227 -1.42 -14.36 3.72
C PHE A 227 0.03 -14.47 3.29
N VAL A 228 0.23 -14.95 2.06
CA VAL A 228 1.54 -15.16 1.46
C VAL A 228 1.83 -13.96 0.59
N GLY A 229 2.84 -13.19 0.94
CA GLY A 229 3.30 -12.07 0.14
C GLY A 229 4.39 -11.38 0.89
N ASN A 230 5.49 -11.11 0.19
CA ASN A 230 6.64 -10.47 0.79
C ASN A 230 6.81 -9.08 0.20
N GLU A 231 7.33 -8.12 0.97
CA GLU A 231 7.66 -6.78 0.48
C GLU A 231 8.55 -6.84 -0.78
N TYR A 232 9.34 -7.90 -0.90
CA TYR A 232 10.18 -8.17 -2.07
C TYR A 232 9.41 -8.44 -3.37
N ASP A 233 8.15 -8.87 -3.31
CA ASP A 233 7.35 -9.19 -4.52
C ASP A 233 7.14 -7.95 -5.41
N TYR A 234 7.21 -6.75 -4.81
CA TYR A 234 7.05 -5.49 -5.53
C TYR A 234 8.39 -4.83 -5.91
N ILE A 235 9.52 -5.30 -5.39
CA ILE A 235 10.83 -4.65 -5.61
C ILE A 235 11.20 -4.60 -7.09
N MET A 236 10.93 -5.66 -7.84
CA MET A 236 11.27 -5.70 -9.25
C MET A 236 10.49 -4.65 -10.05
N LYS A 237 9.18 -4.52 -9.80
CA LYS A 237 8.34 -3.49 -10.43
C LYS A 237 8.71 -2.08 -9.96
N TYR A 238 9.08 -1.93 -8.70
CA TYR A 238 9.48 -0.66 -8.12
C TYR A 238 10.76 -0.12 -8.76
N THR A 239 11.80 -0.96 -8.84
CA THR A 239 13.13 -0.58 -9.34
C THR A 239 13.21 -0.35 -10.85
N GLN A 240 12.18 -0.77 -11.60
CA GLN A 240 11.99 -0.36 -12.99
C GLN A 240 11.64 1.13 -13.14
N ARG A 241 11.10 1.76 -12.09
CA ARG A 241 10.60 3.14 -12.12
C ARG A 241 11.34 4.08 -11.18
N PHE A 242 11.85 3.57 -10.07
CA PHE A 242 12.42 4.36 -9.00
C PHE A 242 13.76 3.80 -8.55
N ASN A 243 14.65 4.66 -8.05
CA ASN A 243 15.86 4.23 -7.39
C ASN A 243 15.52 3.53 -6.06
N LEU A 244 16.25 2.48 -5.72
CA LEU A 244 16.00 1.69 -4.52
C LEU A 244 16.14 2.52 -3.22
N LEU A 245 16.99 3.54 -3.17
CA LEU A 245 17.10 4.43 -1.99
C LEU A 245 15.83 5.25 -1.74
N GLN A 246 15.00 5.49 -2.77
CA GLN A 246 13.77 6.25 -2.63
C GLN A 246 12.71 5.55 -1.76
N VAL A 247 12.99 4.33 -1.28
CA VAL A 247 12.15 3.68 -0.26
C VAL A 247 12.09 4.45 1.05
N GLU A 248 13.15 5.18 1.40
CA GLU A 248 13.24 5.89 2.68
C GLU A 248 14.03 7.20 2.58
N LEU A 249 14.98 7.32 1.64
CA LEU A 249 15.84 8.49 1.49
C LEU A 249 15.02 9.75 1.15
N LYS A 250 15.14 10.78 1.99
CA LYS A 250 14.38 12.03 1.83
C LYS A 250 15.04 12.98 0.85
N THR A 251 16.38 12.98 0.79
CA THR A 251 17.13 13.89 -0.07
C THR A 251 17.42 13.27 -1.45
N THR A 252 16.76 13.77 -2.49
CA THR A 252 16.94 13.26 -3.87
C THR A 252 18.19 13.78 -4.57
N SER A 253 18.83 14.85 -4.06
CA SER A 253 20.02 15.42 -4.69
C SER A 253 21.19 14.44 -4.79
N PHE A 254 21.36 13.58 -3.78
CA PHE A 254 22.37 12.52 -3.82
C PHE A 254 22.10 11.49 -4.92
N ILE A 255 20.82 11.19 -5.18
CA ILE A 255 20.43 10.29 -6.27
C ILE A 255 20.74 10.95 -7.62
N SER A 256 20.36 12.22 -7.78
CA SER A 256 20.63 12.99 -9.01
C SER A 256 22.14 13.12 -9.29
N GLN A 257 22.95 13.40 -8.26
CA GLN A 257 24.41 13.49 -8.39
C GLN A 257 25.04 12.17 -8.87
N ASN A 258 24.47 11.04 -8.46
CA ASN A 258 25.01 9.70 -8.74
C ASN A 258 24.16 8.93 -9.76
N GLN A 259 23.39 9.63 -10.60
CA GLN A 259 22.43 9.02 -11.52
C GLN A 259 23.08 7.97 -12.44
N ARG A 260 24.23 8.29 -13.05
CA ARG A 260 24.95 7.37 -13.94
C ARG A 260 25.32 6.04 -13.27
N TYR A 261 25.74 6.09 -12.01
CA TYR A 261 26.04 4.90 -11.22
C TYR A 261 24.81 4.03 -11.03
N PHE A 262 23.69 4.65 -10.63
CA PHE A 262 22.45 3.93 -10.38
C PHE A 262 21.85 3.34 -11.64
N GLU A 263 21.90 4.05 -12.77
CA GLU A 263 21.45 3.54 -14.07
C GLU A 263 22.27 2.31 -14.49
N ALA A 264 23.60 2.38 -14.37
CA ALA A 264 24.48 1.25 -14.70
C ALA A 264 24.22 0.02 -13.82
N LEU A 265 24.09 0.21 -12.50
CA LEU A 265 23.77 -0.88 -11.59
C LEU A 265 22.39 -1.48 -11.88
N ASN A 266 21.38 -0.62 -12.11
CA ASN A 266 20.02 -1.06 -12.44
C ASN A 266 19.98 -1.85 -13.75
N GLU A 267 20.71 -1.39 -14.78
CA GLU A 267 20.83 -2.08 -16.06
C GLU A 267 21.45 -3.48 -15.90
N VAL A 268 22.52 -3.59 -15.11
CA VAL A 268 23.17 -4.88 -14.87
C VAL A 268 22.24 -5.84 -14.14
N LEU A 269 21.59 -5.40 -13.06
CA LEU A 269 20.73 -6.28 -12.25
C LEU A 269 19.45 -6.70 -13.00
N HIS A 270 18.81 -5.79 -13.75
CA HIS A 270 17.57 -6.09 -14.49
C HIS A 270 17.81 -6.75 -15.84
N LYS A 271 18.75 -6.25 -16.65
CA LYS A 271 18.87 -6.67 -18.06
C LYS A 271 19.94 -7.74 -18.26
N LYS A 272 21.12 -7.56 -17.65
CA LYS A 272 22.25 -8.49 -17.85
C LYS A 272 22.09 -9.75 -17.00
N LEU A 273 21.78 -9.58 -15.72
CA LEU A 273 21.65 -10.68 -14.76
C LEU A 273 20.22 -11.22 -14.65
N GLN A 274 19.23 -10.44 -15.11
CA GLN A 274 17.82 -10.80 -15.11
C GLN A 274 17.36 -11.32 -13.74
N LEU A 275 17.71 -10.60 -12.67
CA LEU A 275 17.22 -10.95 -11.35
C LEU A 275 15.70 -10.83 -11.32
N THR A 276 15.03 -11.87 -10.82
CA THR A 276 13.56 -11.91 -10.71
C THR A 276 13.08 -11.95 -9.26
N GLU A 277 13.99 -12.16 -8.30
CA GLU A 277 13.69 -12.32 -6.88
C GLU A 277 14.12 -11.05 -6.14
N GLY A 278 13.14 -10.38 -5.51
CA GLY A 278 13.33 -9.05 -4.95
C GLY A 278 14.30 -9.00 -3.77
N LYS A 279 14.39 -10.04 -2.94
CA LYS A 279 15.29 -10.07 -1.78
C LYS A 279 16.74 -10.13 -2.20
N SER A 280 17.05 -11.00 -3.14
CA SER A 280 18.34 -11.10 -3.81
C SER A 280 18.71 -9.78 -4.49
N TYR A 281 17.73 -9.13 -5.15
CA TYR A 281 17.94 -7.82 -5.74
C TYR A 281 18.40 -6.79 -4.69
N VAL A 282 17.68 -6.66 -3.58
CA VAL A 282 18.01 -5.70 -2.51
C VAL A 282 19.39 -5.96 -1.93
N ILE A 283 19.71 -7.23 -1.62
CA ILE A 283 20.99 -7.61 -1.02
C ILE A 283 22.16 -7.28 -1.95
N ILE A 284 22.09 -7.73 -3.21
CA ILE A 284 23.17 -7.52 -4.18
C ILE A 284 23.33 -6.02 -4.48
N TRP A 285 22.21 -5.30 -4.62
CA TRP A 285 22.22 -3.86 -4.85
C TRP A 285 22.88 -3.11 -3.68
N MET A 286 22.53 -3.46 -2.43
CA MET A 286 23.09 -2.82 -1.24
C MET A 286 24.58 -3.10 -1.07
N ASP A 287 25.01 -4.35 -1.24
CA ASP A 287 26.43 -4.72 -1.15
C ASP A 287 27.26 -3.93 -2.16
N HIS A 288 26.79 -3.87 -3.41
CA HIS A 288 27.44 -3.08 -4.46
C HIS A 288 27.47 -1.58 -4.11
N PHE A 289 26.36 -1.04 -3.60
CA PHE A 289 26.27 0.36 -3.17
C PHE A 289 27.23 0.70 -2.03
N ILE A 290 27.29 -0.13 -0.99
CA ILE A 290 28.19 0.08 0.15
C ILE A 290 29.65 0.05 -0.30
N LYS A 291 30.06 -0.93 -1.12
CA LYS A 291 31.42 -1.00 -1.69
C LYS A 291 31.76 0.23 -2.53
N SER A 292 30.82 0.69 -3.35
CA SER A 292 31.02 1.88 -4.18
C SER A 292 31.13 3.15 -3.34
N CYS A 293 30.38 3.25 -2.24
CA CYS A 293 30.54 4.32 -1.25
C CYS A 293 31.89 4.25 -0.54
N MET A 294 32.37 3.05 -0.19
CA MET A 294 33.67 2.86 0.45
C MET A 294 34.82 3.39 -0.42
N ASP A 295 34.72 3.19 -1.74
CA ASP A 295 35.69 3.70 -2.69
C ASP A 295 35.64 5.22 -2.86
N ALA A 296 34.42 5.79 -2.94
CA ALA A 296 34.24 7.21 -3.22
C ALA A 296 34.48 8.09 -1.98
N PHE A 297 34.17 7.58 -0.80
CA PHE A 297 34.16 8.30 0.47
C PHE A 297 34.96 7.59 1.57
N PRO A 298 36.22 7.18 1.31
CA PRO A 298 37.00 6.42 2.27
C PRO A 298 37.20 7.23 3.57
N ASN A 299 37.25 6.53 4.71
CA ASN A 299 37.51 7.10 6.04
C ASN A 299 36.50 8.17 6.51
N THR A 300 35.29 8.21 5.94
CA THR A 300 34.21 9.10 6.39
C THR A 300 33.35 8.47 7.49
N ALA A 301 32.67 9.31 8.28
CA ALA A 301 31.70 8.86 9.28
C ALA A 301 30.54 8.07 8.65
N LEU A 302 30.16 8.39 7.40
CA LEU A 302 29.22 7.62 6.61
C LEU A 302 29.66 6.16 6.50
N ILE A 303 30.89 5.90 6.05
CA ILE A 303 31.38 4.54 5.85
C ILE A 303 31.48 3.76 7.15
N GLN A 304 31.91 4.40 8.25
CA GLN A 304 31.95 3.75 9.56
C GLN A 304 30.55 3.25 9.97
N LYS A 305 29.51 4.06 9.76
CA LYS A 305 28.12 3.70 10.08
C LYS A 305 27.53 2.68 9.11
N LEU A 306 27.87 2.75 7.82
CA LEU A 306 27.41 1.74 6.85
C LEU A 306 28.01 0.36 7.15
N LYS A 307 29.26 0.30 7.63
CA LYS A 307 29.90 -0.95 8.06
C LYS A 307 29.29 -1.56 9.32
N SER A 308 28.63 -0.75 10.17
CA SER A 308 27.97 -1.23 11.39
C SER A 308 26.51 -1.65 11.17
N LEU A 309 26.03 -1.66 9.93
CA LEU A 309 24.68 -2.14 9.63
C LEU A 309 24.57 -3.64 9.95
N ASP A 310 23.48 -4.02 10.61
CA ASP A 310 23.20 -5.42 10.91
C ASP A 310 22.88 -6.18 9.59
N THR A 311 23.73 -7.14 9.27
CA THR A 311 23.60 -7.99 8.08
C THR A 311 22.74 -9.23 8.31
N GLN A 312 22.37 -9.51 9.57
CA GLN A 312 21.44 -10.58 9.95
C GLN A 312 19.98 -10.09 9.99
N GLU A 313 19.75 -8.77 9.98
CA GLU A 313 18.43 -8.18 9.88
C GLU A 313 17.80 -8.41 8.49
N ASP A 314 16.47 -8.25 8.39
CA ASP A 314 15.79 -8.27 7.09
C ASP A 314 16.35 -7.19 6.14
N PRO A 315 16.73 -7.53 4.90
CA PRO A 315 17.37 -6.61 3.97
C PRO A 315 16.65 -5.28 3.71
N LEU A 316 15.31 -5.24 3.72
CA LEU A 316 14.58 -3.98 3.56
C LEU A 316 14.66 -3.10 4.80
N LYS A 317 14.71 -3.69 6.01
CA LYS A 317 14.98 -2.93 7.23
C LYS A 317 16.40 -2.37 7.21
N THR A 318 17.39 -3.18 6.82
CA THR A 318 18.78 -2.72 6.66
C THR A 318 18.88 -1.60 5.62
N LEU A 319 18.15 -1.69 4.49
CA LEU A 319 18.07 -0.64 3.47
C LEU A 319 17.48 0.67 4.03
N LYS A 320 16.41 0.61 4.83
CA LYS A 320 15.82 1.79 5.48
C LYS A 320 16.82 2.42 6.46
N SER A 321 17.51 1.61 7.27
CA SER A 321 18.58 2.07 8.16
C SER A 321 19.72 2.75 7.40
N LEU A 322 20.15 2.17 6.28
CA LEU A 322 21.13 2.76 5.37
C LEU A 322 20.68 4.14 4.85
N CYS A 323 19.42 4.28 4.42
CA CYS A 323 18.88 5.56 3.96
C CYS A 323 18.87 6.62 5.06
N ARG A 324 18.51 6.24 6.30
CA ARG A 324 18.53 7.14 7.46
C ARG A 324 19.94 7.61 7.80
N ILE A 325 20.93 6.72 7.68
CA ILE A 325 22.35 7.08 7.83
C ILE A 325 22.76 8.09 6.74
N LEU A 326 22.44 7.82 5.47
CA LEU A 326 22.75 8.74 4.36
C LEU A 326 22.14 10.12 4.59
N ASP A 327 20.83 10.21 4.90
CA ASP A 327 20.16 11.49 5.17
C ASP A 327 20.82 12.25 6.34
N SER A 328 21.24 11.55 7.40
CA SER A 328 21.90 12.16 8.55
C SER A 328 23.27 12.74 8.18
N GLU A 329 24.09 11.98 7.46
CA GLU A 329 25.46 12.36 7.13
C GLU A 329 25.51 13.42 6.04
N LEU A 330 24.67 13.32 5.02
CA LEU A 330 24.56 14.32 3.95
C LEU A 330 24.12 15.68 4.50
N LYS A 331 23.26 15.71 5.53
CA LYS A 331 22.87 16.97 6.20
C LYS A 331 24.00 17.60 6.99
N LYS A 332 24.85 16.80 7.64
CA LYS A 332 25.95 17.29 8.48
C LYS A 332 27.15 17.77 7.67
N GLN A 333 27.51 17.05 6.61
CA GLN A 333 28.78 17.23 5.90
C GLN A 333 28.66 17.03 4.39
N ALA A 334 27.69 17.69 3.73
CA ALA A 334 27.43 17.53 2.30
C ALA A 334 28.67 17.69 1.39
N SER A 335 29.63 18.57 1.76
CA SER A 335 30.87 18.79 0.99
C SER A 335 31.73 17.53 0.86
N ASN A 336 31.69 16.65 1.85
CA ASN A 336 32.53 15.45 1.92
C ASN A 336 32.05 14.33 0.98
N TYR A 337 30.87 14.50 0.37
CA TYR A 337 30.20 13.47 -0.43
C TYR A 337 29.96 13.91 -1.87
N ARG A 338 30.82 14.80 -2.42
CA ARG A 338 30.72 15.33 -3.79
C ARG A 338 31.32 14.42 -4.86
N ASN A 339 32.25 13.53 -4.50
CA ASN A 339 32.81 12.58 -5.45
C ASN A 339 31.69 11.65 -5.97
N PRO A 340 31.49 11.54 -7.30
CA PRO A 340 30.46 10.68 -7.83
C PRO A 340 30.81 9.21 -7.60
N LEU A 341 29.81 8.39 -7.32
CA LEU A 341 29.92 6.94 -7.31
C LEU A 341 30.21 6.46 -8.74
N ILE A 342 31.04 5.42 -8.84
CA ILE A 342 31.43 4.80 -10.11
C ILE A 342 31.04 3.33 -10.06
N TYR A 343 30.34 2.86 -11.09
CA TYR A 343 29.97 1.45 -11.19
C TYR A 343 31.24 0.63 -11.50
N LYS A 344 31.50 -0.41 -10.71
CA LYS A 344 32.62 -1.34 -10.89
C LYS A 344 32.11 -2.78 -10.96
N PRO A 345 32.32 -3.51 -12.07
CA PRO A 345 31.89 -4.91 -12.19
C PRO A 345 32.34 -5.78 -11.02
N ASP A 346 33.56 -5.57 -10.50
CA ASP A 346 34.17 -6.38 -9.44
C ASP A 346 33.46 -6.23 -8.08
N HIS A 347 32.63 -5.20 -7.90
CA HIS A 347 31.82 -5.06 -6.69
C HIS A 347 30.63 -6.02 -6.67
N LEU A 348 30.23 -6.56 -7.82
CA LEU A 348 29.09 -7.45 -7.95
C LEU A 348 29.34 -8.81 -7.28
N ASN A 349 28.58 -9.12 -6.24
CA ASN A 349 28.69 -10.38 -5.52
C ASN A 349 27.48 -11.29 -5.74
N MET A 350 27.57 -12.19 -6.73
CA MET A 350 26.49 -13.11 -7.07
C MET A 350 26.31 -14.26 -6.06
N ASN A 351 27.27 -14.47 -5.15
CA ASN A 351 27.13 -15.47 -4.08
C ASN A 351 26.06 -15.08 -3.06
N LEU A 352 25.68 -13.80 -3.02
CA LEU A 352 24.60 -13.28 -2.18
C LEU A 352 23.21 -13.59 -2.75
N LYS A 353 23.11 -14.11 -3.97
CA LYS A 353 21.84 -14.53 -4.55
C LYS A 353 21.28 -15.69 -3.74
N ILE A 354 20.08 -15.51 -3.18
CA ILE A 354 19.41 -16.56 -2.43
C ILE A 354 18.98 -17.64 -3.44
N ARG A 355 19.52 -18.86 -3.28
CA ARG A 355 19.07 -20.02 -4.06
C ARG A 355 17.71 -20.44 -3.52
N THR A 356 16.64 -20.10 -4.22
CA THR A 356 15.35 -20.75 -3.99
C THR A 356 15.50 -22.24 -4.32
N SER A 357 15.08 -23.11 -3.40
CA SER A 357 15.15 -24.56 -3.66
C SER A 357 14.34 -24.87 -4.91
N PHE A 358 14.91 -25.70 -5.78
CA PHE A 358 14.35 -26.13 -7.07
C PHE A 358 12.91 -26.68 -6.97
N LEU A 359 12.47 -27.06 -5.76
CA LEU A 359 11.13 -27.54 -5.46
C LEU A 359 10.05 -26.45 -5.47
N SER A 360 10.38 -25.17 -5.30
CA SER A 360 9.38 -24.09 -5.35
C SER A 360 8.96 -23.75 -6.79
N THR A 361 9.84 -23.99 -7.77
CA THR A 361 9.60 -23.68 -9.18
C THR A 361 8.82 -24.77 -9.91
N LEU A 362 8.87 -26.03 -9.44
CA LEU A 362 8.03 -27.09 -10.00
C LEU A 362 6.56 -26.93 -9.61
N LYS A 363 6.25 -26.42 -8.41
CA LYS A 363 4.86 -26.22 -7.97
C LYS A 363 4.12 -25.13 -8.76
N SER A 364 4.81 -24.14 -9.32
CA SER A 364 4.15 -23.11 -10.15
C SER A 364 3.93 -23.54 -11.60
N LYS A 365 4.68 -24.54 -12.10
CA LYS A 365 4.53 -25.08 -13.47
C LYS A 365 3.65 -26.32 -13.55
N LEU A 366 3.39 -27.02 -12.44
CA LEU A 366 2.47 -28.16 -12.40
C LEU A 366 1.00 -27.75 -12.13
N PHE A 367 0.73 -26.46 -11.90
CA PHE A 367 -0.62 -25.93 -11.65
C PHE A 367 -0.93 -24.66 -12.45
N SER A 368 -0.22 -24.40 -13.56
CA SER A 368 -0.60 -23.37 -14.55
C SER A 368 -1.50 -23.96 -15.62
#